data_AF-A0A3D2IZB3-F1
#
_entry.id   AF-A0A3D2IZB3-F1
#
_cell.length_a   1.000
_cell.length_b   1.000
_cell.length_c   1.000
_cell.angle_alpha   90.00
_cell.angle_beta   90.00
_cell.angle_gamma   90.00
#
_symmetry.space_group_name_H-M   'P 1'
#
loop_
_entity.id
_entity.type
_entity.pdbx_description
1 polymer ?
#
loop_
_entity_poly.entity_id
_entity_poly.type
_entity_poly.pdbx_seq_one_letter_code
_entity_poly.pdbx_strand_id
1 'polypeptide(L)'
;MAHHKSSDKRRLDLEVFKLKMRYIFLPFLGFSIGAILFYNIIRWMLDICLGIWPLKDTVWNLIIPIIISVILVLVIMRSRIRLLRFELFDDNSANVFYMVMILALFPPISISQAYLYEAAYDIIDISNISDIKLYPKQKYFQFDNKSIEKQGVVSYFNTREMGKSRQELKIYLYFATPFYGDKDIWWGQAFTKVIDNDLEEKEKVQQIENFKRISRQQYANEEISTADYFEKLQNSDTKYGYLEAIRLSGQQHINDPIILVSQLSTLNEKADKELAKFFRFFIIGMFICLLLVLKATIDKKAFQQFKLR
;
A
#
# COMPACT_ATOMS: atom_id res chain seq x y z
N MET A 1 57.24 -16.38 -4.70
CA MET A 1 56.23 -16.66 -5.76
C MET A 1 54.77 -16.63 -5.25
N ALA A 2 54.44 -17.20 -4.08
CA ALA A 2 53.06 -17.18 -3.54
C ALA A 2 52.50 -15.78 -3.21
N HIS A 3 53.36 -14.87 -2.72
CA HIS A 3 52.96 -13.48 -2.39
C HIS A 3 52.55 -12.66 -3.64
N HIS A 4 53.18 -12.88 -4.79
CA HIS A 4 52.89 -12.14 -6.02
C HIS A 4 51.54 -12.54 -6.63
N LYS A 5 51.23 -13.86 -6.62
CA LYS A 5 49.97 -14.43 -7.14
C LYS A 5 48.75 -14.02 -6.30
N SER A 6 48.93 -13.81 -4.99
CA SER A 6 47.91 -13.30 -4.07
C SER A 6 47.59 -11.81 -4.27
N SER A 7 48.58 -11.00 -4.66
CA SER A 7 48.39 -9.57 -4.97
C SER A 7 47.58 -9.37 -6.25
N ASP A 8 47.88 -10.13 -7.31
CA ASP A 8 47.22 -9.98 -8.61
C ASP A 8 45.76 -10.46 -8.58
N LYS A 9 45.47 -11.56 -7.86
CA LYS A 9 44.09 -12.02 -7.65
C LYS A 9 43.25 -10.96 -6.93
N ARG A 10 43.77 -10.38 -5.85
CA ARG A 10 43.09 -9.31 -5.09
C ARG A 10 42.82 -8.07 -5.94
N ARG A 11 43.75 -7.68 -6.80
CA ARG A 11 43.55 -6.56 -7.74
C ARG A 11 42.43 -6.86 -8.74
N LEU A 12 42.41 -8.06 -9.31
CA LEU A 12 41.37 -8.48 -10.25
C LEU A 12 39.99 -8.52 -9.59
N ASP A 13 39.88 -9.08 -8.39
CA ASP A 13 38.63 -9.15 -7.63
C ASP A 13 38.09 -7.74 -7.31
N LEU A 14 38.98 -6.80 -6.99
CA LEU A 14 38.62 -5.40 -6.75
C LEU A 14 38.10 -4.69 -8.01
N GLU A 15 38.71 -4.94 -9.18
CA GLU A 15 38.25 -4.37 -10.45
C GLU A 15 36.88 -4.92 -10.86
N VAL A 16 36.66 -6.22 -10.69
CA VAL A 16 35.35 -6.86 -10.94
C VAL A 16 34.29 -6.30 -9.99
N PHE A 17 34.63 -6.10 -8.72
CA PHE A 17 33.74 -5.48 -7.74
C PHE A 17 33.34 -4.05 -8.17
N LYS A 18 34.31 -3.20 -8.51
CA LYS A 18 34.04 -1.83 -8.99
C LYS A 18 33.13 -1.83 -10.21
N LEU A 19 33.31 -2.78 -11.13
CA LEU A 19 32.51 -2.89 -12.34
C LEU A 19 31.03 -3.17 -12.02
N LYS A 20 30.79 -4.17 -11.16
CA LYS A 20 29.44 -4.54 -10.70
C LYS A 20 28.73 -3.37 -10.01
N MET A 21 29.45 -2.66 -9.14
CA MET A 21 28.89 -1.50 -8.44
C MET A 21 28.53 -0.38 -9.42
N ARG A 22 29.47 0.02 -10.29
CA ARG A 22 29.32 1.17 -11.18
C ARG A 22 28.28 0.96 -12.28
N TYR A 23 28.22 -0.23 -12.87
CA TYR A 23 27.41 -0.45 -14.07
C TYR A 23 26.05 -1.10 -13.79
N ILE A 24 25.85 -1.67 -12.60
CA ILE A 24 24.66 -2.46 -12.29
C ILE A 24 24.00 -1.96 -11.01
N PHE A 25 24.65 -2.10 -9.86
CA PHE A 25 24.00 -1.81 -8.57
C PHE A 25 23.71 -0.33 -8.38
N LEU A 26 24.68 0.57 -8.60
CA LEU A 26 24.48 2.01 -8.44
C LEU A 26 23.45 2.57 -9.43
N PRO A 27 23.45 2.18 -10.72
CA PRO A 27 22.37 2.55 -11.63
C PRO A 27 21.00 2.06 -11.14
N PHE A 28 20.89 0.79 -10.70
CA PHE A 28 19.63 0.27 -10.16
C PHE A 28 19.15 1.07 -8.96
N LEU A 29 20.04 1.36 -8.00
CA LEU A 29 19.73 2.16 -6.81
C LEU A 29 19.27 3.57 -7.21
N GLY A 30 19.99 4.24 -8.11
CA GLY A 30 19.63 5.57 -8.61
C GLY A 30 18.28 5.59 -9.32
N PHE A 31 18.02 4.64 -10.22
CA PHE A 31 16.73 4.52 -10.89
C PHE A 31 15.59 4.19 -9.91
N SER A 32 15.86 3.38 -8.89
CA SER A 32 14.87 3.05 -7.86
C SER A 32 14.45 4.29 -7.08
N ILE A 33 15.42 5.07 -6.58
CA ILE A 33 15.15 6.34 -5.87
C ILE A 33 14.42 7.31 -6.80
N GLY A 34 14.91 7.46 -8.04
CA GLY A 34 14.29 8.34 -9.04
C GLY A 34 12.84 7.97 -9.33
N ALA A 35 12.53 6.67 -9.46
CA ALA A 35 11.16 6.21 -9.70
C ALA A 35 10.23 6.47 -8.52
N ILE A 36 10.69 6.24 -7.30
CA ILE A 36 9.91 6.52 -6.07
C ILE A 36 9.59 8.02 -5.99
N LEU A 37 10.61 8.88 -6.15
CA LEU A 37 10.43 10.34 -6.09
C LEU A 37 9.52 10.85 -7.22
N PHE A 38 9.77 10.40 -8.44
CA PHE A 38 8.97 10.78 -9.60
C PHE A 38 7.50 10.42 -9.43
N TYR A 39 7.23 9.21 -8.94
CA TYR A 39 5.87 8.76 -8.72
C TYR A 39 5.17 9.55 -7.59
N ASN A 40 5.88 9.81 -6.48
CA ASN A 40 5.36 10.64 -5.40
C ASN A 40 4.98 12.05 -5.90
N ILE A 41 5.83 12.67 -6.73
CA ILE A 41 5.55 13.99 -7.32
C ILE A 41 4.31 13.95 -8.21
N ILE A 42 4.20 12.94 -9.07
CA ILE A 42 3.03 12.79 -9.96
C ILE A 42 1.75 12.63 -9.16
N ARG A 43 1.74 11.74 -8.17
CA ARG A 43 0.54 11.51 -7.35
C ARG A 43 0.18 12.76 -6.56
N TRP A 44 1.15 13.38 -5.89
CA TRP A 44 0.93 14.61 -5.15
C TRP A 44 0.33 15.71 -6.03
N MET A 45 0.84 15.89 -7.25
CA MET A 45 0.34 16.90 -8.18
C MET A 45 -1.08 16.56 -8.69
N LEU A 46 -1.29 15.34 -9.21
CA LEU A 46 -2.52 14.99 -9.93
C LEU A 46 -3.69 14.64 -9.00
N ASP A 47 -3.41 13.89 -7.94
CA ASP A 47 -4.40 13.35 -7.00
C ASP A 47 -4.65 14.35 -5.86
N ILE A 48 -3.59 14.72 -5.13
CA ILE A 48 -3.71 15.48 -3.88
C ILE A 48 -3.97 16.97 -4.16
N CYS A 49 -3.15 17.59 -4.99
CA CYS A 49 -3.26 19.02 -5.28
C CYS A 49 -4.43 19.32 -6.24
N LEU A 50 -4.46 18.64 -7.38
CA LEU A 50 -5.42 18.95 -8.44
C LEU A 50 -6.75 18.20 -8.26
N GLY A 51 -6.75 16.98 -7.71
CA GLY A 51 -7.96 16.16 -7.55
C GLY A 51 -8.53 15.66 -8.87
N ILE A 52 -7.70 15.52 -9.91
CA ILE A 52 -8.15 15.23 -11.28
C ILE A 52 -8.58 13.77 -11.43
N TRP A 53 -8.00 12.85 -10.64
CA TRP A 53 -8.15 11.42 -10.88
C TRP A 53 -8.69 10.66 -9.65
N PRO A 54 -10.01 10.39 -9.58
CA PRO A 54 -10.63 9.68 -8.46
C PRO A 54 -10.43 8.16 -8.56
N LEU A 55 -9.17 7.72 -8.74
CA LEU A 55 -8.83 6.31 -8.76
C LEU A 55 -9.04 5.66 -7.39
N LYS A 56 -9.33 4.37 -7.41
CA LYS A 56 -9.36 3.58 -6.18
C LYS A 56 -7.97 3.51 -5.56
N ASP A 57 -7.90 3.50 -4.23
CA ASP A 57 -6.64 3.33 -3.49
C ASP A 57 -5.82 2.11 -3.97
N THR A 58 -6.48 1.01 -4.33
CA THR A 58 -5.82 -0.18 -4.89
C THR A 58 -5.04 0.13 -6.17
N VAL A 59 -5.52 1.05 -7.01
CA VAL A 59 -4.84 1.40 -8.26
C VAL A 59 -3.56 2.19 -7.96
N TRP A 60 -3.65 3.19 -7.07
CA TRP A 60 -2.51 3.98 -6.64
C TRP A 60 -1.48 3.16 -5.86
N ASN A 61 -1.93 2.35 -4.90
CA ASN A 61 -1.03 1.71 -3.96
C ASN A 61 -0.51 0.35 -4.44
N LEU A 62 -1.13 -0.27 -5.45
CA LEU A 62 -0.75 -1.62 -5.90
C LEU A 62 -0.49 -1.69 -7.40
N ILE A 63 -1.48 -1.35 -8.24
CA ILE A 63 -1.40 -1.60 -9.68
C ILE A 63 -0.30 -0.76 -10.35
N ILE A 64 -0.29 0.55 -10.13
CA ILE A 64 0.70 1.44 -10.72
C ILE A 64 2.13 1.11 -10.24
N PRO A 65 2.39 0.90 -8.93
CA PRO A 65 3.71 0.45 -8.45
C PRO A 65 4.24 -0.81 -9.13
N ILE A 66 3.38 -1.82 -9.38
CA ILE A 66 3.78 -3.04 -10.10
C ILE A 66 4.20 -2.69 -11.52
N ILE A 67 3.40 -1.91 -12.24
CA ILE A 67 3.68 -1.51 -13.63
C ILE A 67 4.99 -0.73 -13.71
N ILE A 68 5.20 0.26 -12.83
CA ILE A 68 6.44 1.05 -12.78
C ILE A 68 7.65 0.14 -12.54
N SER A 69 7.55 -0.79 -11.58
CA SER A 69 8.65 -1.70 -11.24
C SER A 69 9.00 -2.62 -12.40
N VAL A 70 8.00 -3.20 -13.05
CA VAL A 70 8.17 -4.09 -14.21
C VAL A 70 8.80 -3.33 -15.37
N ILE A 71 8.27 -2.15 -15.73
CA ILE A 71 8.78 -1.35 -16.85
C ILE A 71 10.22 -0.92 -16.59
N LEU A 72 10.51 -0.37 -15.40
CA LEU A 72 11.85 0.10 -15.06
C LEU A 72 12.87 -1.04 -15.15
N VAL A 73 12.54 -2.20 -14.59
CA VAL A 73 13.46 -3.34 -14.59
C VAL A 73 13.60 -3.97 -15.98
N LEU A 74 12.51 -4.18 -16.71
CA LEU A 74 12.54 -4.85 -18.03
C LEU A 74 13.02 -3.97 -19.18
N VAL A 75 12.90 -2.64 -19.08
CA VAL A 75 13.31 -1.71 -20.15
C VAL A 75 14.67 -1.09 -19.82
N ILE A 76 14.80 -0.45 -18.65
CA ILE A 76 15.99 0.34 -18.31
C ILE A 76 17.13 -0.58 -17.84
N MET A 77 16.84 -1.60 -17.02
CA MET A 77 17.86 -2.49 -16.49
C MET A 77 18.22 -3.66 -17.43
N ARG A 78 17.50 -3.86 -18.54
CA ARG A 78 17.67 -4.99 -19.47
C ARG A 78 19.10 -5.20 -19.94
N SER A 79 19.75 -4.14 -20.42
CA SER A 79 21.12 -4.22 -20.95
C SER A 79 22.14 -4.50 -19.85
N ARG A 80 21.87 -4.03 -18.63
CA ARG A 80 22.75 -4.16 -17.46
C ARG A 80 22.62 -5.53 -16.80
N ILE A 81 21.42 -6.09 -16.73
CA ILE A 81 21.15 -7.42 -16.17
C ILE A 81 21.78 -8.51 -17.04
N ARG A 82 21.78 -8.35 -18.37
CA ARG A 82 22.47 -9.27 -19.29
C ARG A 82 23.99 -9.36 -19.10
N LEU A 83 24.60 -8.45 -18.33
CA LEU A 83 26.01 -8.51 -17.96
C LEU A 83 26.29 -9.58 -16.89
N LEU A 84 25.26 -10.02 -16.17
CA LEU A 84 25.37 -10.93 -15.05
C LEU A 84 25.01 -12.35 -15.45
N ARG A 85 25.78 -13.30 -14.94
CA ARG A 85 25.46 -14.74 -15.00
C ARG A 85 25.52 -15.35 -13.61
N PHE A 86 24.66 -16.32 -13.36
CA PHE A 86 24.71 -17.16 -12.18
C PHE A 86 25.08 -18.57 -12.57
N GLU A 87 26.15 -19.10 -11.98
CA GLU A 87 26.61 -20.46 -12.24
C GLU A 87 25.57 -21.52 -11.83
N LEU A 88 24.76 -21.25 -10.79
CA LEU A 88 23.68 -22.14 -10.36
C LEU A 88 22.47 -22.18 -11.32
N PHE A 89 22.29 -21.17 -12.17
CA PHE A 89 21.11 -21.01 -13.01
C PHE A 89 21.49 -20.51 -14.40
N ASP A 90 22.43 -21.17 -15.08
CA ASP A 90 23.08 -20.64 -16.29
C ASP A 90 22.07 -20.18 -17.36
N ASP A 91 21.06 -21.02 -17.68
CA ASP A 91 20.03 -20.71 -18.69
C ASP A 91 18.97 -19.68 -18.23
N ASN A 92 18.74 -19.53 -16.93
CA ASN A 92 17.66 -18.69 -16.37
C ASN A 92 18.17 -17.54 -15.49
N SER A 93 19.47 -17.28 -15.50
CA SER A 93 20.13 -16.32 -14.60
C SER A 93 19.53 -14.92 -14.71
N ALA A 94 19.26 -14.44 -15.92
CA ALA A 94 18.63 -13.14 -16.16
C ALA A 94 17.22 -13.04 -15.54
N ASN A 95 16.43 -14.11 -15.59
CA ASN A 95 15.07 -14.14 -15.04
C ASN A 95 15.07 -13.99 -13.52
N VAL A 96 16.06 -14.59 -12.84
CA VAL A 96 16.24 -14.42 -11.38
C VAL A 96 16.53 -12.96 -11.05
N PHE A 97 17.41 -12.29 -11.80
CA PHE A 97 17.69 -10.86 -11.58
C PHE A 97 16.45 -9.99 -11.82
N TYR A 98 15.69 -10.22 -12.90
CA TYR A 98 14.46 -9.47 -13.14
C TYR A 98 13.48 -9.62 -11.99
N MET A 99 13.22 -10.86 -11.55
CA MET A 99 12.28 -11.14 -10.46
C MET A 99 12.73 -10.48 -9.14
N VAL A 100 13.98 -10.65 -8.75
CA VAL A 100 14.50 -10.09 -7.48
C VAL A 100 14.51 -8.56 -7.52
N MET A 101 14.93 -7.94 -8.64
CA MET A 101 14.94 -6.48 -8.76
C MET A 101 13.53 -5.89 -8.78
N ILE A 102 12.55 -6.57 -9.41
CA ILE A 102 11.14 -6.16 -9.35
C ILE A 102 10.61 -6.26 -7.91
N LEU A 103 10.87 -7.37 -7.22
CA LEU A 103 10.44 -7.56 -5.82
C LEU A 103 11.15 -6.63 -4.83
N ALA A 104 12.37 -6.18 -5.15
CA ALA A 104 13.07 -5.20 -4.34
C ALA A 104 12.54 -3.77 -4.54
N LEU A 105 11.98 -3.46 -5.71
CA LEU A 105 11.54 -2.12 -6.08
C LEU A 105 10.04 -1.88 -5.81
N PHE A 106 9.20 -2.89 -6.07
CA PHE A 106 7.75 -2.76 -5.96
C PHE A 106 7.26 -2.38 -4.55
N PRO A 107 7.67 -3.09 -3.47
CA PRO A 107 7.15 -2.80 -2.14
C PRO A 107 7.49 -1.38 -1.65
N PRO A 108 8.73 -0.87 -1.81
CA PRO A 108 9.03 0.52 -1.46
C PRO A 108 8.20 1.56 -2.22
N ILE A 109 7.96 1.38 -3.52
CA ILE A 109 7.09 2.29 -4.29
C ILE A 109 5.65 2.26 -3.74
N SER A 110 5.14 1.07 -3.46
CA SER A 110 3.79 0.87 -2.89
C SER A 110 3.64 1.51 -1.51
N ILE A 111 4.63 1.31 -0.62
CA ILE A 111 4.60 1.85 0.74
C ILE A 111 4.81 3.38 0.74
N SER A 112 5.65 3.90 -0.16
CA SER A 112 5.84 5.36 -0.25
C SER A 112 4.56 6.10 -0.64
N GLN A 113 3.65 5.42 -1.36
CA GLN A 113 2.34 5.95 -1.67
C GLN A 113 1.44 6.07 -0.45
N ALA A 114 1.46 5.06 0.43
CA ALA A 114 0.73 5.12 1.70
C ALA A 114 1.27 6.24 2.59
N TYR A 115 2.59 6.38 2.68
CA TYR A 115 3.23 7.49 3.40
C TYR A 115 2.80 8.86 2.87
N LEU A 116 2.94 9.08 1.56
CA LEU A 116 2.57 10.35 0.93
C LEU A 116 1.11 10.70 1.21
N TYR A 117 0.23 9.69 1.15
CA TYR A 117 -1.19 9.88 1.35
C TYR A 117 -1.57 10.23 2.80
N GLU A 118 -0.85 9.72 3.80
CA GLU A 118 -1.05 10.11 5.21
C GLU A 118 -0.40 11.47 5.53
N ALA A 119 0.77 11.76 4.97
CA ALA A 119 1.55 12.95 5.30
C ALA A 119 1.09 14.23 4.58
N ALA A 120 0.23 14.12 3.57
CA ALA A 120 -0.13 15.26 2.72
C ALA A 120 -1.33 16.10 3.20
N TYR A 121 -2.04 15.65 4.23
CA TYR A 121 -3.24 16.32 4.72
C TYR A 121 -3.06 16.71 6.18
N ASP A 122 -3.38 17.96 6.49
CA ASP A 122 -3.48 18.44 7.87
C ASP A 122 -4.88 18.15 8.43
N ILE A 123 -5.00 18.24 9.76
CA ILE A 123 -6.30 18.20 10.45
C ILE A 123 -6.94 19.59 10.31
N ILE A 124 -8.19 19.61 9.83
CA ILE A 124 -9.00 20.83 9.76
C ILE A 124 -9.97 20.86 10.93
N ASP A 125 -9.85 21.89 11.75
CA ASP A 125 -10.83 22.19 12.80
C ASP A 125 -12.07 22.82 12.19
N ILE A 126 -13.23 22.21 12.42
CA ILE A 126 -14.53 22.70 11.95
C ILE A 126 -15.48 22.87 13.14
N SER A 127 -16.40 23.83 13.03
CA SER A 127 -17.39 24.09 14.08
C SER A 127 -18.63 23.22 13.92
N ASN A 128 -19.08 22.99 12.69
CA ASN A 128 -20.23 22.16 12.37
C ASN A 128 -19.85 21.02 11.43
N ILE A 129 -20.48 19.86 11.60
CA ILE A 129 -20.28 18.70 10.72
C ILE A 129 -20.54 19.02 9.25
N SER A 130 -21.52 19.87 8.94
CA SER A 130 -21.84 20.28 7.56
C SER A 130 -20.71 21.07 6.90
N ASP A 131 -19.81 21.70 7.67
CA ASP A 131 -18.70 22.49 7.14
C ASP A 131 -17.69 21.61 6.37
N ILE A 132 -17.69 20.28 6.58
CA ILE A 132 -16.88 19.34 5.81
C ILE A 132 -17.12 19.49 4.31
N LYS A 133 -18.34 19.83 3.90
CA LYS A 133 -18.72 20.03 2.49
C LYS A 133 -17.96 21.22 1.86
N LEU A 134 -17.47 22.17 2.66
CA LEU A 134 -16.63 23.30 2.21
C LEU A 134 -15.19 22.87 1.89
N TYR A 135 -14.77 21.69 2.35
CA TYR A 135 -13.41 21.17 2.19
C TYR A 135 -13.40 19.84 1.41
N PRO A 136 -13.83 19.83 0.13
CA PRO A 136 -13.97 18.60 -0.66
C PRO A 136 -12.66 17.84 -0.83
N LYS A 137 -11.52 18.56 -0.85
CA LYS A 137 -10.18 17.95 -1.00
C LYS A 137 -9.54 17.51 0.30
N GLN A 138 -10.03 17.96 1.46
CA GLN A 138 -9.42 17.64 2.75
C GLN A 138 -9.85 16.28 3.28
N LYS A 139 -8.97 15.64 4.04
CA LYS A 139 -9.14 14.27 4.52
C LYS A 139 -9.42 14.20 6.02
N TYR A 140 -8.72 14.96 6.85
CA TYR A 140 -8.82 14.86 8.30
C TYR A 140 -9.56 16.05 8.90
N PHE A 141 -10.48 15.76 9.82
CA PHE A 141 -11.34 16.76 10.44
C PHE A 141 -11.44 16.55 11.94
N GLN A 142 -11.48 17.65 12.69
CA GLN A 142 -11.71 17.65 14.13
C GLN A 142 -12.83 18.64 14.47
N PHE A 143 -13.71 18.24 15.39
CA PHE A 143 -14.85 19.03 15.86
C PHE A 143 -15.34 18.51 17.20
N ASP A 144 -15.92 19.42 18.01
CA ASP A 144 -16.32 19.10 19.38
C ASP A 144 -17.66 18.34 19.45
N ASN A 145 -18.65 18.73 18.64
CA ASN A 145 -19.98 18.13 18.70
C ASN A 145 -20.05 16.84 17.87
N LYS A 146 -19.65 15.72 18.50
CA LYS A 146 -19.61 14.38 17.90
C LYS A 146 -20.92 13.61 18.08
N SER A 147 -22.06 14.26 17.82
CA SER A 147 -23.38 13.66 18.03
C SER A 147 -23.84 12.84 16.82
N ILE A 148 -24.30 11.59 17.04
CA ILE A 148 -24.80 10.68 15.99
C ILE A 148 -26.24 10.23 16.24
N GLU A 149 -27.03 10.08 15.17
CA GLU A 149 -28.41 9.63 15.20
C GLU A 149 -28.49 8.10 15.41
N LYS A 150 -28.42 7.64 16.67
CA LYS A 150 -28.41 6.19 17.01
C LYS A 150 -29.61 5.37 16.50
N GLN A 151 -30.70 6.01 16.07
CA GLN A 151 -31.84 5.31 15.46
C GLN A 151 -31.65 5.07 13.96
N GLY A 152 -30.69 5.75 13.33
CA GLY A 152 -30.38 5.65 11.91
C GLY A 152 -29.27 4.66 11.56
N VAL A 153 -28.88 3.76 12.47
CA VAL A 153 -27.82 2.77 12.21
C VAL A 153 -28.22 1.84 11.08
N VAL A 154 -27.36 1.70 10.10
CA VAL A 154 -27.48 0.73 8.99
C VAL A 154 -26.28 -0.19 8.98
N SER A 155 -26.43 -1.38 8.39
CA SER A 155 -25.33 -2.33 8.30
C SER A 155 -25.31 -3.11 7.00
N TYR A 156 -24.11 -3.46 6.55
CA TYR A 156 -23.88 -4.32 5.39
C TYR A 156 -22.90 -5.44 5.73
N PHE A 157 -23.25 -6.64 5.30
CA PHE A 157 -22.46 -7.85 5.53
C PHE A 157 -21.96 -8.38 4.19
N ASN A 158 -20.68 -8.71 4.12
CA ASN A 158 -20.09 -9.29 2.93
C ASN A 158 -19.04 -10.35 3.30
N THR A 159 -18.84 -11.32 2.43
CA THR A 159 -17.79 -12.33 2.56
C THR A 159 -16.94 -12.38 1.31
N ARG A 160 -15.66 -12.72 1.48
CA ARG A 160 -14.71 -12.91 0.37
C ARG A 160 -13.84 -14.11 0.66
N GLU A 161 -13.81 -15.05 -0.26
CA GLU A 161 -12.86 -16.16 -0.25
C GLU A 161 -11.43 -15.64 -0.53
N MET A 162 -10.46 -16.08 0.26
CA MET A 162 -9.05 -15.67 0.19
C MET A 162 -8.12 -16.87 0.44
N GLY A 163 -6.81 -16.64 0.34
CA GLY A 163 -5.79 -17.66 0.60
C GLY A 163 -5.50 -18.57 -0.59
N LYS A 164 -4.47 -19.41 -0.45
CA LYS A 164 -4.12 -20.42 -1.47
C LYS A 164 -5.27 -21.44 -1.54
N SER A 165 -5.82 -21.66 -2.73
CA SER A 165 -6.98 -22.53 -2.94
C SER A 165 -8.26 -22.13 -2.20
N ARG A 166 -8.42 -20.85 -1.82
CA ARG A 166 -9.67 -20.31 -1.22
C ARG A 166 -10.03 -20.86 0.17
N GLN A 167 -9.03 -21.30 0.93
CA GLN A 167 -9.18 -21.90 2.26
C GLN A 167 -9.55 -20.89 3.35
N GLU A 168 -9.49 -19.60 3.09
CA GLU A 168 -9.87 -18.58 4.07
C GLU A 168 -11.16 -17.89 3.63
N LEU A 169 -12.11 -17.73 4.55
CA LEU A 169 -13.28 -16.90 4.34
C LEU A 169 -13.13 -15.62 5.17
N LYS A 170 -12.90 -14.51 4.49
CA LYS A 170 -12.86 -13.19 5.12
C LYS A 170 -14.24 -12.58 5.15
N ILE A 171 -14.68 -12.25 6.34
CA ILE A 171 -15.99 -11.72 6.66
C ILE A 171 -15.84 -10.23 6.98
N TYR A 172 -16.70 -9.40 6.40
CA TYR A 172 -16.76 -7.97 6.62
C TYR A 172 -18.16 -7.59 7.13
N LEU A 173 -18.20 -6.76 8.15
CA LEU A 173 -19.43 -6.17 8.65
C LEU A 173 -19.23 -4.66 8.81
N TYR A 174 -19.94 -3.90 8.00
CA TYR A 174 -19.90 -2.45 7.96
C TYR A 174 -21.12 -1.91 8.71
N PHE A 175 -20.90 -0.97 9.62
CA PHE A 175 -21.94 -0.15 10.23
C PHE A 175 -21.77 1.29 9.77
N ALA A 176 -22.88 1.96 9.48
CA ALA A 176 -22.89 3.39 9.21
C ALA A 176 -24.03 4.04 10.00
N THR A 177 -23.77 5.20 10.60
CA THR A 177 -24.78 5.97 11.34
C THR A 177 -24.69 7.44 10.96
N PRO A 178 -25.81 8.13 10.68
CA PRO A 178 -25.76 9.53 10.29
C PRO A 178 -25.39 10.41 11.49
N PHE A 179 -24.65 11.49 11.22
CA PHE A 179 -24.41 12.52 12.22
C PHE A 179 -25.67 13.35 12.47
N TYR A 180 -25.84 13.82 13.71
CA TYR A 180 -26.87 14.82 14.00
C TYR A 180 -26.53 16.14 13.28
N GLY A 181 -27.49 16.67 12.53
CA GLY A 181 -27.38 17.95 11.83
C GLY A 181 -27.20 17.84 10.32
N ASP A 182 -26.70 16.70 9.81
CA ASP A 182 -26.52 16.48 8.37
C ASP A 182 -26.66 15.00 8.00
N LYS A 183 -27.76 14.66 7.31
CA LYS A 183 -28.07 13.29 6.92
C LYS A 183 -27.21 12.76 5.76
N ASP A 184 -26.42 13.62 5.12
CA ASP A 184 -25.48 13.21 4.09
C ASP A 184 -24.11 12.82 4.67
N ILE A 185 -23.88 13.03 5.96
CA ILE A 185 -22.60 12.77 6.62
C ILE A 185 -22.77 11.64 7.63
N TRP A 186 -21.96 10.59 7.46
CA TRP A 186 -22.11 9.33 8.15
C TRP A 186 -20.83 8.95 8.88
N TRP A 187 -20.98 8.47 10.10
CA TRP A 187 -19.92 7.79 10.82
C TRP A 187 -19.90 6.30 10.47
N GLY A 188 -18.76 5.81 9.97
CA GLY A 188 -18.55 4.43 9.57
C GLY A 188 -17.64 3.68 10.54
N GLN A 189 -18.02 2.43 10.85
CA GLN A 189 -17.19 1.49 11.59
C GLN A 189 -17.25 0.10 10.95
N ALA A 190 -16.11 -0.52 10.70
CA ALA A 190 -16.03 -1.81 10.04
C ALA A 190 -15.34 -2.84 10.93
N PHE A 191 -15.95 -4.03 11.01
CA PHE A 191 -15.39 -5.19 11.67
C PHE A 191 -15.02 -6.22 10.61
N THR A 192 -13.93 -6.94 10.86
CA THR A 192 -13.44 -7.98 9.95
C THR A 192 -13.00 -9.21 10.73
N LYS A 193 -13.30 -10.38 10.22
CA LYS A 193 -12.82 -11.66 10.76
C LYS A 193 -12.44 -12.60 9.62
N VAL A 194 -11.37 -13.37 9.81
CA VAL A 194 -11.02 -14.48 8.92
C VAL A 194 -11.39 -15.78 9.62
N ILE A 195 -12.10 -16.66 8.93
CA ILE A 195 -12.37 -18.03 9.38
C ILE A 195 -11.87 -19.01 8.32
N ASP A 196 -11.71 -20.26 8.71
CA ASP A 196 -11.38 -21.34 7.78
C ASP A 196 -12.60 -21.65 6.88
N ASN A 197 -12.38 -21.68 5.58
CA ASN A 197 -13.40 -21.96 4.56
C ASN A 197 -13.54 -23.47 4.30
N ASP A 198 -12.70 -24.32 4.88
CA ASP A 198 -12.82 -25.77 4.80
C ASP A 198 -13.69 -26.35 5.94
N LEU A 199 -14.15 -25.50 6.88
CA LEU A 199 -15.06 -25.89 7.95
C LEU A 199 -16.40 -26.43 7.43
N GLU A 200 -17.07 -27.25 8.25
CA GLU A 200 -18.45 -27.64 7.99
C GLU A 200 -19.38 -26.42 7.98
N GLU A 201 -20.40 -26.44 7.11
CA GLU A 201 -21.32 -25.31 6.91
C GLU A 201 -21.99 -24.85 8.23
N LYS A 202 -22.36 -25.81 9.08
CA LYS A 202 -22.95 -25.52 10.39
C LYS A 202 -22.00 -24.72 11.29
N GLU A 203 -20.71 -25.08 11.28
CA GLU A 203 -19.70 -24.38 12.06
C GLU A 203 -19.41 -22.99 11.49
N LYS A 204 -19.34 -22.85 10.16
CA LYS A 204 -19.21 -21.53 9.51
C LYS A 204 -20.34 -20.58 9.90
N VAL A 205 -21.59 -21.04 9.80
CA VAL A 205 -22.77 -20.25 10.18
C VAL A 205 -22.67 -19.84 11.65
N GLN A 206 -22.31 -20.76 12.55
CA GLN A 206 -22.15 -20.45 13.96
C GLN A 206 -21.05 -19.39 14.21
N GLN A 207 -19.91 -19.50 13.54
CA GLN A 207 -18.83 -18.52 13.67
C GLN A 207 -19.20 -17.14 13.09
N ILE A 208 -19.93 -17.11 11.98
CA ILE A 208 -20.43 -15.87 11.35
C ILE A 208 -21.44 -15.17 12.26
N GLU A 209 -22.43 -15.90 12.79
CA GLU A 209 -23.44 -15.32 13.66
C GLU A 209 -22.85 -14.84 15.00
N ASN A 210 -21.91 -15.59 15.57
CA ASN A 210 -21.15 -15.13 16.73
C ASN A 210 -20.36 -13.85 16.43
N PHE A 211 -19.70 -13.78 15.28
CA PHE A 211 -18.98 -12.58 14.85
C PHE A 211 -19.91 -11.38 14.69
N LYS A 212 -21.07 -11.55 14.03
CA LYS A 212 -22.08 -10.48 13.88
C LYS A 212 -22.57 -9.99 15.24
N ARG A 213 -22.88 -10.90 16.16
CA ARG A 213 -23.35 -10.57 17.51
C ARG A 213 -22.31 -9.77 18.30
N ILE A 214 -21.07 -10.25 18.35
CA ILE A 214 -19.97 -9.57 19.07
C ILE A 214 -19.71 -8.19 18.46
N SER A 215 -19.66 -8.09 17.13
CA SER A 215 -19.41 -6.83 16.44
C SER A 215 -20.52 -5.80 16.68
N ARG A 216 -21.80 -6.22 16.69
CA ARG A 216 -22.91 -5.33 17.05
C ARG A 216 -22.80 -4.83 18.49
N GLN A 217 -22.41 -5.69 19.42
CA GLN A 217 -22.21 -5.30 20.83
C GLN A 217 -21.05 -4.31 20.97
N GLN A 218 -19.94 -4.56 20.27
CA GLN A 218 -18.80 -3.63 20.24
C GLN A 218 -19.22 -2.28 19.66
N TYR A 219 -19.91 -2.27 18.53
CA TYR A 219 -20.41 -1.04 17.90
C TYR A 219 -21.36 -0.25 18.82
N ALA A 220 -22.30 -0.92 19.48
CA ALA A 220 -23.27 -0.28 20.36
C ALA A 220 -22.63 0.36 21.61
N ASN A 221 -21.50 -0.18 22.06
CA ASN A 221 -20.74 0.29 23.22
C ASN A 221 -19.66 1.31 22.84
N GLU A 222 -19.44 1.55 21.56
CA GLU A 222 -18.37 2.43 21.10
C GLU A 222 -18.77 3.90 21.24
N GLU A 223 -17.90 4.67 21.90
CA GLU A 223 -18.12 6.08 22.17
C GLU A 223 -17.38 6.93 21.13
N ILE A 224 -18.13 7.48 20.18
CA ILE A 224 -17.59 8.37 19.14
C ILE A 224 -16.87 9.60 19.71
N SER A 225 -17.23 10.03 20.94
CA SER A 225 -16.59 11.15 21.65
C SER A 225 -15.08 10.95 21.83
N THR A 226 -14.64 9.69 21.93
CA THR A 226 -13.24 9.31 22.15
C THR A 226 -12.34 9.48 20.92
N ALA A 227 -12.90 9.71 19.73
CA ALA A 227 -12.12 9.93 18.52
C ALA A 227 -11.24 11.19 18.64
N ASP A 228 -9.96 11.11 18.34
CA ASP A 228 -9.08 12.30 18.30
C ASP A 228 -9.44 13.19 17.10
N TYR A 229 -9.63 12.55 15.94
CA TYR A 229 -10.10 13.17 14.70
C TYR A 229 -10.84 12.16 13.83
N PHE A 230 -11.42 12.64 12.74
CA PHE A 230 -12.14 11.85 11.76
C PHE A 230 -11.43 11.85 10.41
N GLU A 231 -11.33 10.67 9.80
CA GLU A 231 -10.87 10.51 8.43
C GLU A 231 -12.06 10.43 7.48
N LYS A 232 -12.14 11.37 6.54
CA LYS A 232 -13.05 11.31 5.40
C LYS A 232 -12.55 10.30 4.38
N LEU A 233 -13.32 9.24 4.18
CA LEU A 233 -12.94 8.18 3.26
C LEU A 233 -13.03 8.65 1.81
N GLN A 234 -11.94 8.38 1.08
CA GLN A 234 -11.89 8.51 -0.37
C GLN A 234 -12.40 7.23 -1.05
N ASN A 235 -12.31 7.19 -2.38
CA ASN A 235 -12.76 6.07 -3.19
C ASN A 235 -11.97 4.78 -2.86
N SER A 236 -12.57 3.92 -2.03
CA SER A 236 -11.95 2.70 -1.52
C SER A 236 -12.98 1.58 -1.39
N ASP A 237 -12.49 0.33 -1.29
CA ASP A 237 -13.34 -0.84 -1.01
C ASP A 237 -14.06 -0.69 0.35
N THR A 238 -13.43 -0.03 1.32
CA THR A 238 -14.03 0.27 2.62
C THR A 238 -15.16 1.29 2.49
N LYS A 239 -14.97 2.40 1.75
CA LYS A 239 -16.04 3.37 1.46
C LYS A 239 -17.22 2.66 0.79
N TYR A 240 -16.94 1.80 -0.19
CA TYR A 240 -17.96 1.01 -0.88
C TYR A 240 -18.82 0.17 0.07
N GLY A 241 -18.21 -0.50 1.07
CA GLY A 241 -18.96 -1.28 2.06
C GLY A 241 -19.98 -0.44 2.85
N TYR A 242 -19.64 0.79 3.23
CA TYR A 242 -20.56 1.71 3.89
C TYR A 242 -21.65 2.23 2.95
N LEU A 243 -21.29 2.55 1.71
CA LEU A 243 -22.25 2.97 0.69
C LEU A 243 -23.31 1.90 0.44
N GLU A 244 -22.93 0.62 0.40
CA GLU A 244 -23.90 -0.48 0.28
C GLU A 244 -24.81 -0.59 1.51
N ALA A 245 -24.29 -0.37 2.72
CA ALA A 245 -25.11 -0.34 3.94
C ALA A 245 -26.20 0.75 3.87
N ILE A 246 -25.82 1.95 3.43
CA ILE A 246 -26.73 3.09 3.28
C ILE A 246 -27.75 2.81 2.17
N ARG A 247 -27.29 2.33 1.00
CA ARG A 247 -28.13 2.03 -0.16
C ARG A 247 -29.20 0.96 0.15
N LEU A 248 -28.82 -0.12 0.85
CA LEU A 248 -29.73 -1.22 1.19
C LEU A 248 -30.75 -0.86 2.28
N SER A 249 -30.50 0.20 3.05
CA SER A 249 -31.45 0.66 4.08
C SER A 249 -32.70 1.36 3.52
N GLY A 250 -32.73 1.64 2.21
CA GLY A 250 -33.82 2.37 1.56
C GLY A 250 -33.67 3.89 1.62
N GLN A 251 -32.59 4.42 2.19
CA GLN A 251 -32.27 5.85 2.22
C GLN A 251 -31.67 6.35 0.89
N GLN A 252 -32.31 5.98 -0.24
CA GLN A 252 -31.82 6.23 -1.61
C GLN A 252 -31.74 7.71 -2.01
N HIS A 253 -32.27 8.63 -1.18
CA HIS A 253 -32.27 10.06 -1.46
C HIS A 253 -30.92 10.74 -1.22
N ILE A 254 -29.93 10.03 -0.66
CA ILE A 254 -28.61 10.60 -0.34
C ILE A 254 -27.69 10.47 -1.56
N ASN A 255 -27.45 11.59 -2.25
CA ASN A 255 -26.50 11.67 -3.36
C ASN A 255 -25.08 11.83 -2.81
N ASP A 256 -24.25 10.79 -2.96
CA ASP A 256 -22.83 10.71 -2.53
C ASP A 256 -22.59 11.04 -1.04
N PRO A 257 -23.00 10.15 -0.10
CA PRO A 257 -22.77 10.37 1.31
C PRO A 257 -21.27 10.46 1.65
N ILE A 258 -20.96 11.40 2.53
CA ILE A 258 -19.63 11.56 3.10
C ILE A 258 -19.49 10.58 4.26
N ILE A 259 -18.48 9.70 4.18
CA ILE A 259 -18.21 8.72 5.23
C ILE A 259 -16.98 9.15 6.02
N LEU A 260 -17.14 9.23 7.34
CA LEU A 260 -16.09 9.56 8.31
C LEU A 260 -15.80 8.36 9.20
N VAL A 261 -14.53 8.07 9.45
CA VAL A 261 -14.09 7.01 10.37
C VAL A 261 -13.28 7.61 11.51
N SER A 262 -13.56 7.20 12.74
CA SER A 262 -12.84 7.65 13.93
C SER A 262 -11.38 7.21 13.91
N GLN A 263 -10.48 8.10 14.34
CA GLN A 263 -9.07 7.81 14.51
C GLN A 263 -8.66 8.08 15.97
N LEU A 264 -7.94 7.14 16.57
CA LEU A 264 -7.51 7.13 17.99
C LEU A 264 -5.98 7.27 18.14
N SER A 265 -5.31 7.67 17.08
CA SER A 265 -3.86 7.81 17.01
C SER A 265 -3.54 9.22 16.57
N THR A 266 -2.36 9.75 16.91
CA THR A 266 -1.91 11.01 16.32
C THR A 266 -1.70 10.84 14.81
N LEU A 267 -1.94 11.90 14.04
CA LEU A 267 -1.78 11.88 12.58
C LEU A 267 -0.36 11.45 12.16
N ASN A 268 0.65 11.98 12.86
CA ASN A 268 2.06 11.72 12.56
C ASN A 268 2.45 10.25 12.81
N GLU A 269 1.85 9.57 13.78
CA GLU A 269 2.19 8.18 14.10
C GLU A 269 1.95 7.24 12.91
N LYS A 270 0.86 7.46 12.16
CA LYS A 270 0.56 6.69 10.95
C LYS A 270 1.60 6.93 9.85
N ALA A 271 1.90 8.20 9.56
CA ALA A 271 2.90 8.56 8.56
C ALA A 271 4.28 8.01 8.93
N ASP A 272 4.71 8.16 10.19
CA ASP A 272 6.00 7.65 10.68
C ASP A 272 6.10 6.13 10.57
N LYS A 273 5.01 5.42 10.86
CA LYS A 273 4.94 3.96 10.71
C LYS A 273 5.10 3.53 9.24
N GLU A 274 4.45 4.23 8.31
CA GLU A 274 4.61 3.96 6.87
C GLU A 274 6.02 4.32 6.38
N LEU A 275 6.60 5.42 6.88
CA LEU A 275 7.98 5.80 6.56
C LEU A 275 9.00 4.78 7.08
N ALA A 276 8.82 4.28 8.30
CA ALA A 276 9.67 3.23 8.86
C ALA A 276 9.56 1.92 8.07
N LYS A 277 8.34 1.53 7.63
CA LYS A 277 8.15 0.39 6.72
C LYS A 277 8.86 0.62 5.39
N PHE A 278 8.74 1.81 4.81
CA PHE A 278 9.41 2.15 3.56
C PHE A 278 10.92 1.90 3.66
N PHE A 279 11.59 2.48 4.65
CA PHE A 279 13.04 2.29 4.82
C PHE A 279 13.40 0.83 5.06
N ARG A 280 12.61 0.10 5.86
CA ARG A 280 12.84 -1.33 6.11
C ARG A 280 12.81 -2.14 4.82
N PHE A 281 11.75 -2.01 4.01
CA PHE A 281 11.63 -2.77 2.77
C PHE A 281 12.65 -2.32 1.71
N PHE A 282 12.93 -1.02 1.62
CA PHE A 282 13.91 -0.50 0.68
C PHE A 282 15.33 -1.01 1.00
N ILE A 283 15.76 -0.92 2.26
CA ILE A 283 17.09 -1.39 2.68
C ILE A 283 17.22 -2.89 2.47
N ILE A 284 16.21 -3.68 2.86
CA ILE A 284 16.24 -5.14 2.68
C ILE A 284 16.29 -5.50 1.18
N GLY A 285 15.44 -4.90 0.35
CA GLY A 285 15.41 -5.16 -1.08
C GLY A 285 16.73 -4.81 -1.77
N MET A 286 17.30 -3.64 -1.45
CA MET A 286 18.60 -3.21 -1.98
C MET A 286 19.74 -4.11 -1.48
N PHE A 287 19.70 -4.54 -0.22
CA PHE A 287 20.70 -5.45 0.33
C PHE A 287 20.68 -6.83 -0.37
N ILE A 288 19.48 -7.39 -0.58
CA ILE A 288 19.33 -8.64 -1.34
C ILE A 288 19.86 -8.48 -2.77
N CYS A 289 19.51 -7.38 -3.45
CA CYS A 289 20.03 -7.10 -4.79
C CYS A 289 21.56 -6.95 -4.81
N LEU A 290 22.13 -6.29 -3.79
CA LEU A 290 23.57 -6.15 -3.66
C LEU A 290 24.25 -7.51 -3.54
N LEU A 291 23.80 -8.36 -2.61
CA LEU A 291 24.34 -9.71 -2.43
C LEU A 291 24.25 -10.54 -3.71
N LEU A 292 23.12 -10.44 -4.40
CA LEU A 292 22.88 -11.12 -5.66
C LEU A 292 23.88 -10.67 -6.75
N VAL A 293 24.05 -9.36 -6.94
CA VAL A 293 25.01 -8.79 -7.90
C VAL A 293 26.45 -9.16 -7.53
N LEU A 294 26.79 -9.18 -6.25
CA LEU A 294 28.14 -9.56 -5.79
C LEU A 294 28.45 -11.03 -6.08
N LYS A 295 27.48 -11.93 -5.90
CA LYS A 295 27.65 -13.37 -6.18
C LYS A 295 27.66 -13.72 -7.67
N ALA A 296 27.08 -12.89 -8.52
CA ALA A 296 27.03 -13.11 -9.96
C ALA A 296 28.42 -13.07 -10.62
N THR A 297 28.63 -13.78 -11.71
CA THR A 297 29.81 -13.60 -12.58
C THR A 297 29.50 -12.60 -13.70
N ILE A 298 30.54 -11.99 -14.29
CA ILE A 298 30.39 -11.04 -15.39
C ILE A 298 30.55 -11.79 -16.72
N ASP A 299 29.54 -11.70 -17.59
CA ASP A 299 29.66 -12.19 -18.96
C ASP A 299 30.55 -11.24 -19.78
N LYS A 300 31.76 -11.71 -20.10
CA LYS A 300 32.77 -10.95 -20.86
C LYS A 300 32.27 -10.55 -22.25
N LYS A 301 31.48 -11.39 -22.93
CA LYS A 301 30.95 -11.09 -24.27
C LYS A 301 29.87 -10.01 -24.20
N ALA A 302 28.96 -10.13 -23.23
CA ALA A 302 27.93 -9.11 -23.01
C ALA A 302 28.55 -7.76 -22.58
N PHE A 303 29.60 -7.78 -21.77
CA PHE A 303 30.29 -6.58 -21.33
C PHE A 303 31.00 -5.84 -22.46
N GLN A 304 31.66 -6.56 -23.39
CA GLN A 304 32.26 -5.96 -24.58
C GLN A 304 31.21 -5.27 -25.47
N GLN A 305 30.07 -5.92 -25.69
CA GLN A 305 28.97 -5.33 -26.47
C GLN A 305 28.35 -4.11 -25.79
N PHE A 306 28.25 -4.13 -24.45
CA PHE A 306 27.74 -3.00 -23.67
C PHE A 306 28.63 -1.76 -23.75
N LYS A 307 29.96 -1.93 -23.81
CA LYS A 307 30.91 -0.80 -23.93
C LYS A 307 30.89 -0.13 -25.32
N LEU A 308 30.38 -0.84 -26.34
CA LEU A 308 30.29 -0.37 -27.73
C LEU A 308 28.99 0.39 -28.02
N ARG A 309 28.02 0.36 -27.12
CA ARG A 309 26.74 1.10 -27.19
C ARG A 309 26.79 2.35 -26.32
#